data_AF-A0A535B2F7-F1
#
_entry.id   AF-A0A535B2F7-F1
#
_cell.length_a   1.000
_cell.length_b   1.000
_cell.length_c   1.000
_cell.angle_alpha   90.00
_cell.angle_beta   90.00
_cell.angle_gamma   90.00
#
_symmetry.space_group_name_H-M   'P 1'
#
loop_
_entity.id
_entity.type
_entity.pdbx_description
1 polymer ?
#
loop_
_entity_poly.entity_id
_entity_poly.type
_entity_poly.pdbx_seq_one_letter_code
_entity_poly.pdbx_strand_id
1 'polypeptide(L)'
;VICAYIEGVKDGRRFFQAMREAARAKPVVVLKGGRTAAGTRAVMSHTASLAGSLDVFDSLCRQVNAVRVNSVEEMADLAVAFRYMSAPAGPGVAVVGGGGGFSVFAADEIDDAGLNCPVLPQNTQRALSEINPVAGTSVRNPVDTIAIFEPPKLEQTLRIIGEAENIDAILYHTSFSWGRGRRSM
;
A
#
# COMPACT_ATOMS: atom_id res chain seq x y z
N VAL A 1 8.10 13.17 3.17
CA VAL A 1 7.80 12.08 4.12
C VAL A 1 8.67 12.23 5.37
N ILE A 2 8.18 11.84 6.54
CA ILE A 2 8.91 11.69 7.79
C ILE A 2 8.70 10.26 8.27
N CYS A 3 9.77 9.50 8.48
CA CYS A 3 9.70 8.15 9.02
C CYS A 3 10.36 8.12 10.41
N ALA A 4 9.72 7.50 11.39
CA ALA A 4 10.23 7.43 12.75
C ALA A 4 10.05 6.05 13.36
N TYR A 5 11.11 5.51 13.96
CA TYR A 5 11.02 4.40 14.90
C TYR A 5 10.92 4.95 16.33
N ILE A 6 9.90 4.53 17.07
CA ILE A 6 9.58 5.09 18.38
C ILE A 6 9.41 3.95 19.38
N GLU A 7 10.14 3.97 20.49
CA GLU A 7 10.03 2.95 21.54
C GLU A 7 9.22 3.46 22.74
N GLY A 8 9.44 4.72 23.10
CA GLY A 8 8.77 5.38 24.21
C GLY A 8 8.70 6.89 24.02
N VAL A 9 7.81 7.52 24.79
CA VAL A 9 7.56 8.97 24.75
C VAL A 9 7.62 9.49 26.18
N LYS A 10 8.51 10.46 26.44
CA LYS A 10 8.66 11.07 27.79
C LYS A 10 7.56 12.09 28.08
N ASP A 11 7.28 12.99 27.13
CA ASP A 11 6.24 14.02 27.23
C ASP A 11 5.19 13.78 26.14
N GLY A 12 4.09 13.13 26.53
CA GLY A 12 3.01 12.76 25.61
C GLY A 12 2.30 13.96 24.99
N ARG A 13 2.14 15.07 25.72
CA ARG A 13 1.44 16.26 25.20
C ARG A 13 2.29 16.95 24.15
N ARG A 14 3.58 17.16 24.44
CA ARG A 14 4.51 17.75 23.47
C ARG A 14 4.67 16.86 22.24
N PHE A 15 4.75 15.54 22.44
CA PHE A 15 4.83 14.59 21.33
C PHE A 15 3.60 14.62 20.43
N PHE A 16 2.40 14.64 21.01
CA PHE A 16 1.15 14.78 20.24
C PHE A 16 1.14 16.07 19.40
N GLN A 17 1.57 17.21 19.97
CA GLN A 17 1.64 18.47 19.22
C GLN A 17 2.65 18.39 18.06
N ALA A 18 3.85 17.85 18.31
CA ALA A 18 4.87 17.69 17.28
C ALA A 18 4.41 16.75 16.14
N MET A 19 3.78 15.63 16.48
CA MET A 19 3.21 14.69 15.51
C MET A 19 2.12 15.35 14.67
N ARG A 20 1.24 16.13 15.30
CA ARG A 20 0.16 16.87 14.63
C ARG A 20 0.70 17.93 13.67
N GLU A 21 1.72 18.68 14.07
CA GLU A 21 2.38 19.67 13.21
C GLU A 21 3.10 19.00 12.04
N ALA A 22 3.82 17.91 12.30
CA ALA A 22 4.52 17.14 11.28
C ALA A 22 3.55 16.57 10.22
N ALA A 23 2.46 15.93 10.66
CA ALA A 23 1.48 15.29 9.79
C ALA A 23 0.67 16.30 8.95
N ARG A 24 0.54 17.55 9.41
CA ARG A 24 -0.04 18.64 8.60
C ARG A 24 0.88 19.07 7.45
N ALA A 25 2.19 18.92 7.62
CA ALA A 25 3.17 19.38 6.64
C ALA A 25 3.59 18.27 5.65
N LYS A 26 3.72 17.02 6.13
CA LYS A 26 4.26 15.89 5.36
C LYS A 26 3.60 14.59 5.84
N PRO A 27 3.50 13.56 4.97
CA PRO A 27 3.16 12.21 5.42
C PRO A 27 4.12 11.73 6.51
N VAL A 28 3.56 11.22 7.62
CA VAL A 28 4.31 10.70 8.77
C VAL A 28 4.06 9.21 8.87
N VAL A 29 5.13 8.42 8.86
CA VAL A 29 5.12 6.96 9.02
C VAL A 29 5.85 6.60 10.30
N VAL A 30 5.23 5.76 11.14
CA VAL A 30 5.78 5.41 12.45
C VAL A 30 5.84 3.90 12.65
N LEU A 31 7.02 3.41 12.99
CA LEU A 31 7.22 2.05 13.49
C LEU A 31 7.34 2.08 15.02
N LYS A 32 6.37 1.48 15.72
CA LYS A 32 6.37 1.42 17.19
C LYS A 32 7.15 0.18 17.67
N GLY A 33 8.21 0.40 18.45
CA GLY A 33 8.89 -0.66 19.21
C GLY A 33 8.10 -1.04 20.47
N GLY A 34 8.38 -2.20 21.07
CA GLY A 34 7.73 -2.62 22.32
C GLY A 34 6.22 -2.88 22.20
N ARG A 35 5.80 -3.60 21.16
CA ARG A 35 4.39 -3.93 20.88
C ARG A 35 3.87 -5.16 21.61
N THR A 36 4.78 -6.05 22.00
CA THR A 36 4.48 -7.30 22.69
C THR A 36 4.97 -7.22 24.12
N ALA A 37 4.47 -8.08 25.01
CA ALA A 37 4.93 -8.11 26.39
C ALA A 37 6.46 -8.27 26.50
N ALA A 38 7.07 -9.10 25.65
CA ALA A 38 8.53 -9.26 25.59
C ALA A 38 9.23 -7.98 25.11
N GLY A 39 8.72 -7.36 24.03
CA GLY A 39 9.26 -6.11 23.51
C GLY A 39 9.14 -4.96 24.51
N THR A 40 8.02 -4.85 25.21
CA THR A 40 7.80 -3.85 26.27
C THR A 40 8.82 -4.01 27.38
N ARG A 41 9.05 -5.24 27.87
CA ARG A 41 10.09 -5.49 28.88
C ARG A 41 11.48 -5.09 28.39
N ALA A 42 11.80 -5.41 27.13
CA ALA A 42 13.05 -5.00 26.52
C ALA A 42 13.18 -3.48 26.45
N VAL A 43 12.17 -2.76 25.94
CA VAL A 43 12.16 -1.29 25.90
C VAL A 43 12.34 -0.69 27.28
N MET A 44 11.63 -1.19 28.30
CA MET A 44 11.75 -0.71 29.66
C MET A 44 13.17 -0.89 30.22
N SER A 45 13.83 -2.02 29.95
CA SER A 45 15.16 -2.30 30.48
C SER A 45 16.27 -1.43 29.89
N HIS A 46 16.16 -1.00 28.62
CA HIS A 46 17.22 -0.23 27.96
C HIS A 46 16.92 1.26 27.75
N THR A 47 15.66 1.67 27.68
CA THR A 47 15.30 3.09 27.53
C THR A 47 14.94 3.77 28.84
N ALA A 48 14.71 3.00 29.90
CA ALA A 48 14.09 3.44 31.16
C ALA A 48 12.78 4.21 30.96
N SER A 49 12.10 4.02 29.82
CA SER A 49 10.81 4.61 29.51
C SER A 49 9.71 3.56 29.61
N LEU A 50 8.56 3.97 30.16
CA LEU A 50 7.38 3.11 30.12
C LEU A 50 6.93 3.00 28.66
N ALA A 51 6.96 1.79 28.10
CA ALA A 51 6.38 1.57 26.79
C ALA A 51 4.87 1.83 26.91
N GLY A 52 4.40 2.93 26.34
CA GLY A 52 2.97 3.26 26.30
C GLY A 52 2.18 2.14 25.61
N SER A 53 0.90 2.00 26.00
CA SER A 53 0.00 1.03 25.37
C SER A 53 -0.03 1.20 23.84
N LEU A 54 0.00 0.08 23.13
CA LEU A 54 -0.12 0.08 21.67
C LEU A 54 -1.45 0.72 21.22
N ASP A 55 -2.55 0.45 21.92
CA ASP A 55 -3.87 1.00 21.58
C ASP A 55 -3.92 2.53 21.69
N VAL A 56 -3.23 3.09 22.69
CA VAL A 56 -3.11 4.54 22.86
C VAL A 56 -2.28 5.14 21.74
N PHE A 57 -1.20 4.45 21.34
CA PHE A 57 -0.35 4.89 20.25
C PHE A 57 -1.08 4.85 18.90
N ASP A 58 -1.85 3.79 18.64
CA ASP A 58 -2.69 3.63 17.45
C ASP A 58 -3.76 4.73 17.38
N SER A 59 -4.39 5.03 18.52
CA SER A 59 -5.36 6.11 18.64
C SER A 59 -4.73 7.47 18.33
N LEU A 60 -3.53 7.74 18.86
CA LEU A 60 -2.78 8.96 18.57
C LEU A 60 -2.46 9.07 17.08
N CYS A 61 -1.94 8.02 16.45
CA CYS A 61 -1.63 8.00 15.02
C CYS A 61 -2.87 8.32 14.17
N ARG A 62 -4.02 7.71 14.47
CA ARG A 62 -5.29 8.01 13.79
C ARG A 62 -5.73 9.46 13.97
N GLN A 63 -5.62 10.02 15.18
CA GLN A 63 -6.02 11.40 15.48
C GLN A 63 -5.19 12.45 14.73
N VAL A 64 -3.93 12.16 14.44
CA VAL A 64 -3.04 13.09 13.73
C VAL A 64 -2.87 12.77 12.24
N ASN A 65 -3.54 11.73 11.74
CA ASN A 65 -3.36 11.22 10.37
C ASN A 65 -1.91 10.78 10.06
N ALA A 66 -1.28 10.07 11.00
CA ALA A 66 -0.01 9.39 10.80
C ALA A 66 -0.24 7.89 10.55
N VAL A 67 0.56 7.28 9.69
CA VAL A 67 0.47 5.86 9.36
C VAL A 67 1.38 5.06 10.27
N ARG A 68 0.81 4.17 11.09
CA ARG A 68 1.61 3.24 11.88
C ARG A 68 1.84 1.96 11.07
N VAL A 69 3.10 1.56 10.95
CA VAL A 69 3.52 0.31 10.29
C VAL A 69 3.95 -0.75 11.31
N ASN A 70 4.06 -1.99 10.85
CA ASN A 70 4.43 -3.15 11.66
C ASN A 70 5.86 -3.65 11.41
N SER A 71 6.49 -3.19 10.33
CA SER A 71 7.82 -3.63 9.93
C SER A 71 8.62 -2.49 9.31
N VAL A 72 9.93 -2.73 9.16
CA VAL A 72 10.82 -1.79 8.46
C VAL A 72 10.53 -1.80 6.96
N GLU A 73 10.12 -2.95 6.44
CA GLU A 73 9.71 -3.16 5.06
C GLU A 73 8.48 -2.31 4.71
N GLU A 74 7.41 -2.40 5.51
CA GLU A 74 6.22 -1.55 5.33
C GLU A 74 6.59 -0.05 5.44
N MET A 75 7.52 0.31 6.34
CA MET A 75 8.00 1.69 6.45
C MET A 75 8.73 2.16 5.19
N ALA A 76 9.54 1.28 4.60
CA ALA A 76 10.28 1.56 3.37
C ALA A 76 9.33 1.68 2.17
N ASP A 77 8.37 0.76 2.03
CA ASP A 77 7.37 0.77 0.97
C ASP A 77 6.57 2.07 0.97
N LEU A 78 6.08 2.50 2.14
CA LEU A 78 5.37 3.77 2.27
C LEU A 78 6.27 4.99 2.05
N ALA A 79 7.55 4.92 2.42
CA ALA A 79 8.48 6.01 2.16
C ALA A 79 8.70 6.23 0.65
N VAL A 80 8.78 5.14 -0.13
CA VAL A 80 8.86 5.19 -1.60
C VAL A 80 7.54 5.70 -2.18
N ALA A 81 6.40 5.13 -1.76
CA ALA A 81 5.09 5.56 -2.23
C ALA A 81 4.85 7.07 -2.00
N PHE A 82 5.05 7.56 -0.78
CA PHE A 82 4.90 8.99 -0.46
C PHE A 82 5.94 9.91 -1.12
N ARG A 83 7.04 9.36 -1.64
CA ARG A 83 8.06 10.16 -2.33
C ARG A 83 7.76 10.33 -3.81
N TYR A 84 7.27 9.28 -4.45
CA TYR A 84 7.17 9.20 -5.91
C TYR A 84 5.74 9.19 -6.43
N MET A 85 4.75 8.93 -5.57
CA MET A 85 3.34 8.93 -5.94
C MET A 85 2.65 10.18 -5.38
N SER A 86 1.73 10.72 -6.18
CA SER A 86 0.74 11.66 -5.66
C SER A 86 -0.35 10.90 -4.92
N ALA A 87 -1.07 11.57 -4.02
CA ALA A 87 -2.24 10.97 -3.40
C ALA A 87 -3.27 10.62 -4.49
N PRO A 88 -3.79 9.39 -4.54
CA PRO A 88 -4.89 9.03 -5.43
C PRO A 88 -6.09 9.95 -5.18
N ALA A 89 -6.84 10.28 -6.23
CA ALA A 89 -8.03 11.12 -6.12
C ALA A 89 -9.22 10.39 -5.47
N GLY A 90 -9.14 9.06 -5.39
CA GLY A 90 -10.17 8.17 -4.89
C GLY A 90 -9.67 6.75 -4.66
N PRO A 91 -10.59 5.82 -4.34
CA PRO A 91 -10.26 4.45 -3.95
C PRO A 91 -10.15 3.45 -5.12
N GLY A 92 -10.37 3.88 -6.37
CA GLY A 92 -10.42 2.99 -7.53
C GLY A 92 -9.05 2.48 -7.94
N VAL A 93 -8.84 1.17 -7.89
CA VAL A 93 -7.57 0.53 -8.27
C VAL A 93 -7.78 -0.40 -9.46
N ALA A 94 -6.99 -0.19 -10.52
CA ALA A 94 -6.86 -1.16 -11.60
C ALA A 94 -5.70 -2.10 -11.34
N VAL A 95 -5.94 -3.41 -11.39
CA VAL A 95 -4.89 -4.43 -11.34
C VAL A 95 -4.53 -4.84 -12.76
N VAL A 96 -3.25 -4.77 -13.12
CA VAL A 96 -2.72 -5.13 -14.44
C VAL A 96 -1.58 -6.11 -14.28
N GLY A 97 -1.70 -7.28 -14.92
CA GLY A 97 -0.61 -8.25 -14.91
C GLY A 97 -0.86 -9.46 -15.78
N GLY A 98 0.10 -10.38 -15.78
CA GLY A 98 0.01 -11.65 -16.50
C GLY A 98 -0.24 -12.79 -15.53
N GLY A 99 -1.42 -13.42 -15.64
CA GLY A 99 -1.81 -14.58 -14.82
C GLY A 99 -2.80 -14.25 -13.70
N GLY A 100 -3.95 -14.92 -13.73
CA GLY A 100 -5.09 -14.65 -12.86
C GLY A 100 -4.88 -14.85 -11.34
N GLY A 101 -4.01 -15.75 -10.89
CA GLY A 101 -3.86 -16.06 -9.46
C GLY A 101 -3.42 -14.86 -8.61
N PHE A 102 -2.39 -14.13 -9.04
CA PHE A 102 -1.93 -12.92 -8.34
C PHE A 102 -2.93 -11.78 -8.42
N SER A 103 -3.65 -11.70 -9.53
CA SER A 103 -4.70 -10.71 -9.70
C SER A 103 -5.87 -10.93 -8.75
N VAL A 104 -6.17 -12.17 -8.37
CA VAL A 104 -7.13 -12.49 -7.30
C VAL A 104 -6.62 -12.00 -5.95
N PHE A 105 -5.40 -12.40 -5.56
CA PHE A 105 -4.80 -11.95 -4.29
C PHE A 105 -4.71 -10.43 -4.19
N ALA A 106 -4.31 -9.74 -5.27
CA ALA A 106 -4.25 -8.29 -5.28
C ALA A 106 -5.64 -7.67 -5.12
N ALA A 107 -6.67 -8.22 -5.77
CA ALA A 107 -8.04 -7.74 -5.62
C ALA A 107 -8.57 -7.91 -4.19
N ASP A 108 -8.28 -9.06 -3.55
CA ASP A 108 -8.65 -9.31 -2.15
C ASP A 108 -7.97 -8.30 -1.20
N GLU A 109 -6.65 -8.10 -1.33
CA GLU A 109 -5.91 -7.14 -0.50
C GLU A 109 -6.34 -5.68 -0.72
N ILE A 110 -6.74 -5.31 -1.94
CA ILE A 110 -7.31 -3.99 -2.26
C ILE A 110 -8.63 -3.78 -1.49
N ASP A 111 -9.51 -4.78 -1.50
CA ASP A 111 -10.81 -4.70 -0.81
C ASP A 111 -10.62 -4.67 0.72
N ASP A 112 -9.75 -5.52 1.27
CA ASP A 112 -9.40 -5.54 2.70
C ASP A 112 -8.78 -4.22 3.18
N ALA A 113 -8.09 -3.50 2.29
CA ALA A 113 -7.55 -2.16 2.56
C ALA A 113 -8.60 -1.04 2.50
N GLY A 114 -9.85 -1.34 2.16
CA GLY A 114 -10.93 -0.35 1.99
C GLY A 114 -10.84 0.46 0.69
N LEU A 115 -10.01 0.00 -0.26
CA LEU A 115 -10.02 0.46 -1.65
C LEU A 115 -11.04 -0.35 -2.44
N ASN A 116 -11.12 -0.18 -3.76
CA ASN A 116 -11.92 -1.06 -4.59
C ASN A 116 -11.24 -1.39 -5.93
N CYS A 117 -11.62 -2.54 -6.49
CA CYS A 117 -11.19 -3.03 -7.80
C CYS A 117 -12.39 -2.96 -8.76
N PRO A 118 -12.77 -1.76 -9.25
CA PRO A 118 -14.03 -1.58 -9.95
C PRO A 118 -13.96 -2.15 -11.36
N VAL A 119 -15.10 -2.62 -11.87
CA VAL A 119 -15.20 -3.02 -13.27
C VAL A 119 -14.90 -1.82 -14.17
N LEU A 120 -14.01 -2.00 -15.15
CA LEU A 120 -13.64 -0.94 -16.07
C LEU A 120 -14.84 -0.46 -16.91
N PRO A 121 -14.91 0.83 -17.26
CA PRO A 121 -15.94 1.36 -18.14
C PRO A 121 -15.94 0.66 -19.51
N GLN A 122 -17.12 0.53 -20.14
CA GLN A 122 -17.24 -0.22 -21.40
C GLN A 122 -16.39 0.33 -22.54
N ASN A 123 -16.19 1.65 -22.60
CA ASN A 123 -15.27 2.30 -23.54
C ASN A 123 -13.83 1.86 -23.30
N THR A 124 -13.38 1.84 -22.04
CA THR A 124 -12.03 1.35 -21.67
C THR A 124 -11.86 -0.12 -22.02
N GLN A 125 -12.86 -0.98 -21.71
CA GLN A 125 -12.83 -2.39 -22.08
C GLN A 125 -12.70 -2.58 -23.60
N ARG A 126 -13.45 -1.82 -24.40
CA ARG A 126 -13.37 -1.86 -25.87
C ARG A 126 -11.98 -1.48 -26.39
N ALA A 127 -11.41 -0.38 -25.89
CA ALA A 127 -10.07 0.07 -26.27
C ALA A 127 -9.00 -0.97 -25.91
N LEU A 128 -9.12 -1.62 -24.74
CA LEU A 128 -8.21 -2.69 -24.33
C LEU A 128 -8.35 -3.94 -25.22
N SER A 129 -9.57 -4.31 -25.63
CA SER A 129 -9.80 -5.46 -26.50
C SER A 129 -9.16 -5.31 -27.89
N GLU A 130 -9.01 -4.08 -28.41
CA GLU A 130 -8.36 -3.83 -29.70
C GLU A 130 -6.86 -4.15 -29.68
N ILE A 131 -6.21 -4.02 -28.52
CA ILE A 131 -4.75 -4.21 -28.37
C ILE A 131 -4.38 -5.55 -27.74
N ASN A 132 -5.34 -6.23 -27.10
CA ASN A 132 -5.14 -7.49 -26.40
C ASN A 132 -6.17 -8.57 -26.81
N PRO A 133 -6.18 -9.03 -28.08
CA PRO A 133 -7.23 -9.92 -28.61
C PRO A 133 -7.05 -11.41 -28.24
N VAL A 134 -6.18 -11.74 -27.28
CA VAL A 134 -5.76 -13.13 -27.04
C VAL A 134 -6.75 -13.86 -26.14
N ALA A 135 -7.18 -15.05 -26.55
CA ALA A 135 -8.02 -15.92 -25.74
C ALA A 135 -7.37 -16.23 -24.37
N GLY A 136 -8.15 -16.19 -23.29
CA GLY A 136 -7.66 -16.38 -21.92
C GLY A 136 -7.20 -15.11 -21.20
N THR A 137 -7.42 -13.93 -21.79
CA THR A 137 -7.18 -12.61 -21.18
C THR A 137 -8.47 -12.02 -20.59
N SER A 138 -8.34 -11.02 -19.71
CA SER A 138 -9.46 -10.26 -19.14
C SER A 138 -9.23 -8.78 -19.34
N VAL A 139 -10.28 -8.04 -19.74
CA VAL A 139 -10.27 -6.58 -19.85
C VAL A 139 -11.16 -5.89 -18.81
N ARG A 140 -11.73 -6.64 -17.86
CA ARG A 140 -12.77 -6.12 -16.94
C ARG A 140 -12.24 -5.44 -15.68
N ASN A 141 -10.98 -5.68 -15.29
CA ASN A 141 -10.40 -5.47 -13.96
C ASN A 141 -10.71 -6.63 -12.98
N PRO A 142 -9.68 -7.39 -12.55
CA PRO A 142 -8.29 -7.31 -12.99
C PRO A 142 -8.10 -7.50 -14.51
N VAL A 143 -7.16 -6.75 -15.07
CA VAL A 143 -6.74 -6.83 -16.47
C VAL A 143 -5.64 -7.88 -16.56
N ASP A 144 -5.99 -9.04 -17.12
CA ASP A 144 -5.06 -10.14 -17.38
C ASP A 144 -4.58 -10.03 -18.82
N THR A 145 -3.30 -9.76 -19.03
CA THR A 145 -2.74 -9.47 -20.35
C THR A 145 -1.32 -9.99 -20.51
N ILE A 146 -1.01 -10.52 -21.69
CA ILE A 146 0.38 -10.83 -22.10
C ILE A 146 1.13 -9.59 -22.61
N ALA A 147 0.44 -8.46 -22.79
CA ALA A 147 1.05 -7.18 -23.19
C ALA A 147 2.14 -6.73 -22.21
N ILE A 148 2.15 -7.26 -20.98
CA ILE A 148 3.21 -7.02 -19.99
C ILE A 148 4.61 -7.39 -20.49
N PHE A 149 4.73 -8.26 -21.50
CA PHE A 149 6.00 -8.67 -22.09
C PHE A 149 6.40 -7.85 -23.33
N GLU A 150 5.53 -6.93 -23.77
CA GLU A 150 5.74 -6.09 -24.94
C GLU A 150 5.66 -4.61 -24.51
N PRO A 151 6.81 -3.94 -24.24
CA PRO A 151 6.81 -2.60 -23.63
C PRO A 151 5.89 -1.56 -24.31
N PRO A 152 5.81 -1.48 -25.66
CA PRO A 152 4.88 -0.56 -26.31
C PRO A 152 3.40 -0.87 -26.01
N LYS A 153 3.03 -2.15 -25.96
CA LYS A 153 1.65 -2.56 -25.63
C LYS A 153 1.34 -2.37 -24.16
N LEU A 154 2.32 -2.59 -23.27
CA LEU A 154 2.18 -2.30 -21.85
C LEU A 154 1.93 -0.81 -21.62
N GLU A 155 2.73 0.07 -22.25
CA GLU A 155 2.54 1.52 -22.16
C GLU A 155 1.13 1.92 -22.62
N GLN A 156 0.69 1.39 -23.77
CA GLN A 156 -0.64 1.65 -24.29
C GLN A 156 -1.75 1.15 -23.35
N THR A 157 -1.57 -0.05 -22.77
CA THR A 157 -2.51 -0.62 -21.78
C THR A 157 -2.63 0.28 -20.55
N LEU A 158 -1.49 0.69 -19.97
CA LEU A 158 -1.47 1.55 -18.79
C LEU A 158 -2.08 2.93 -19.08
N ARG A 159 -1.86 3.47 -20.29
CA ARG A 159 -2.46 4.74 -20.72
C ARG A 159 -3.98 4.66 -20.82
N ILE A 160 -4.51 3.63 -21.49
CA ILE A 160 -5.96 3.42 -21.63
C ILE A 160 -6.62 3.29 -20.25
N ILE A 161 -6.00 2.57 -19.32
CA ILE A 161 -6.50 2.40 -17.95
C ILE A 161 -6.39 3.71 -17.16
N GLY A 162 -5.29 4.45 -17.30
CA GLY A 162 -5.08 5.73 -16.63
C GLY A 162 -6.03 6.84 -17.06
N GLU A 163 -6.71 6.67 -18.20
CA GLU A 163 -7.77 7.56 -18.70
C GLU A 163 -9.18 7.15 -18.22
N ALA A 164 -9.32 6.02 -17.52
CA ALA A 164 -10.62 5.55 -17.03
C ALA A 164 -11.11 6.40 -15.84
N GLU A 165 -12.33 6.90 -15.93
CA GLU A 165 -12.92 7.84 -14.94
C GLU A 165 -13.09 7.26 -13.52
N ASN A 166 -13.07 5.94 -13.37
CA ASN A 166 -13.26 5.24 -12.10
C ASN A 166 -11.96 4.62 -11.55
N ILE A 167 -10.80 4.97 -12.12
CA ILE A 167 -9.49 4.46 -11.68
C ILE A 167 -8.63 5.63 -11.19
N ASP A 168 -8.17 5.51 -9.95
CA ASP A 168 -7.35 6.49 -9.25
C ASP A 168 -5.90 6.02 -9.07
N ALA A 169 -5.66 4.71 -9.13
CA ALA A 169 -4.34 4.09 -9.06
C ALA A 169 -4.25 2.84 -9.94
N ILE A 170 -3.05 2.51 -10.41
CA ILE A 170 -2.77 1.29 -11.15
C ILE A 170 -1.77 0.45 -10.37
N LEU A 171 -2.16 -0.78 -10.03
CA LEU A 171 -1.28 -1.81 -9.49
C LEU A 171 -0.84 -2.71 -10.64
N TYR A 172 0.45 -2.63 -10.98
CA TYR A 172 1.05 -3.44 -12.02
C TYR A 172 1.90 -4.56 -11.42
N HIS A 173 1.76 -5.79 -11.94
CA HIS A 173 2.62 -6.92 -11.57
C HIS A 173 3.09 -7.71 -12.80
N THR A 174 4.34 -8.17 -12.79
CA THR A 174 4.99 -8.88 -13.91
C THR A 174 4.89 -10.40 -13.77
N SER A 175 3.98 -10.93 -12.95
CA SER A 175 4.06 -12.24 -12.29
C SER A 175 5.23 -12.32 -11.30
N PHE A 176 4.94 -12.63 -10.02
CA PHE A 176 5.99 -12.92 -9.05
C PHE A 176 6.39 -14.38 -9.21
N SER A 177 7.67 -14.66 -9.48
CA SER A 177 8.19 -15.99 -9.18
C SER A 177 7.90 -16.28 -7.72
N TRP A 178 7.25 -17.40 -7.41
CA TRP A 178 7.11 -17.87 -6.04
C TRP A 178 8.53 -18.16 -5.51
N GLY A 179 9.17 -17.14 -4.94
CA GLY A 179 10.40 -17.28 -4.20
C GLY A 179 10.10 -18.20 -3.02
N ARG A 180 10.72 -19.38 -3.04
CA ARG A 180 10.68 -20.44 -2.01
C ARG A 180 9.97 -19.98 -0.74
N GLY A 181 8.73 -20.47 -0.58
CA GLY A 181 7.95 -20.27 0.60
C GLY A 181 8.79 -20.39 1.86
N ARG A 182 8.51 -19.48 2.79
CA ARG A 182 8.55 -19.79 4.21
C ARG A 182 8.13 -21.24 4.37
N ARG A 183 9.09 -22.11 4.70
CA ARG A 183 8.77 -23.42 5.25
C ARG A 183 7.84 -23.12 6.43
N SER A 184 6.62 -23.62 6.33
CA SER A 184 5.82 -23.94 7.51
C SER A 184 6.74 -24.53 8.56
N MET A 185 6.82 -23.89 9.73
CA MET A 185 7.22 -24.60 10.93
C MET A 185 6.17 -25.65 11.25
#